data_AF-A0A0S7BCI2-F1
#
_entry.id   AF-A0A0S7BCI2-F1
#
_cell.length_a   1.000
_cell.length_b   1.000
_cell.length_c   1.000
_cell.angle_alpha   90.00
_cell.angle_beta   90.00
_cell.angle_gamma   90.00
#
_symmetry.space_group_name_H-M   'P 1'
#
loop_
_entity.id
_entity.type
_entity.pdbx_description
1 polymer ?
#
loop_
_entity_poly.entity_id
_entity_poly.type
_entity_poly.pdbx_seq_one_letter_code
_entity_poly.pdbx_strand_id
1 'polypeptide(L)'
;METADLIWTIVGFVLTLLVLSYVLGDNPFFKLVSYLFVGIASGAVAVIAIYQVIWPKLILPVLSGNYLTLIPLLLSVLLICKLFPKVSFLGNISMAYLVGAGAAVAVGGAVMGTLVAQTSAMAAPFDLSSAAASGNPLSQIAEGVFILVGTLATLFYFQFSARVQANQTIQRSQFVEVVGKIGQGFIAITFGALLAGVFGSAIAALIERLAFLLTAFRF
;
A
#
# COMPACT_ATOMS: atom_id res chain seq x y z
N MET A 1 19.06 -21.64 -26.48
CA MET A 1 18.62 -21.38 -25.10
C MET A 1 19.54 -22.15 -24.19
N GLU A 2 20.04 -21.52 -23.13
CA GLU A 2 20.72 -22.28 -22.08
C GLU A 2 19.71 -23.26 -21.48
N THR A 3 20.15 -24.45 -21.07
CA THR A 3 19.26 -25.46 -20.46
C THR A 3 18.50 -24.91 -19.26
N ALA A 4 19.07 -23.93 -18.56
CA ALA A 4 18.45 -23.18 -17.49
C ALA A 4 17.20 -22.40 -17.95
N ASP A 5 17.26 -21.70 -19.09
CA ASP A 5 16.14 -20.91 -19.60
C ASP A 5 14.93 -21.79 -19.93
N LEU A 6 15.17 -22.98 -20.49
CA LEU A 6 14.11 -23.95 -20.80
C LEU A 6 13.43 -24.46 -19.53
N ILE A 7 14.21 -24.80 -18.50
CA ILE A 7 13.67 -25.26 -17.21
C ILE A 7 12.79 -24.16 -16.58
N TRP A 8 13.28 -22.93 -16.51
CA TRP A 8 12.51 -21.82 -15.96
C TRP A 8 11.26 -21.48 -16.77
N THR A 9 11.34 -21.61 -18.09
CA THR A 9 10.17 -21.42 -18.98
C THR A 9 9.10 -22.47 -18.69
N ILE A 10 9.48 -23.75 -18.56
CA ILE A 10 8.54 -24.85 -18.25
C ILE A 10 7.92 -24.66 -16.86
N VAL A 11 8.74 -24.31 -15.86
CA VAL A 11 8.26 -24.05 -14.49
C VAL A 11 7.27 -22.89 -14.49
N GLY A 12 7.59 -21.78 -15.17
CA GLY A 12 6.72 -20.62 -15.30
C GLY A 12 5.42 -20.95 -16.05
N PHE A 13 5.48 -21.78 -17.09
CA PHE A 13 4.32 -22.25 -17.85
C PHE A 13 3.36 -23.06 -16.97
N VAL A 14 3.89 -24.07 -16.26
CA VAL A 14 3.09 -24.92 -15.36
C VAL A 14 2.47 -24.09 -14.24
N LEU A 15 3.25 -23.23 -13.57
CA LEU A 15 2.72 -22.36 -12.51
C LEU A 15 1.61 -21.43 -13.03
N THR A 16 1.79 -20.84 -14.21
CA THR A 16 0.80 -19.94 -14.83
C THR A 16 -0.50 -20.69 -15.12
N LEU A 17 -0.44 -21.91 -15.66
CA LEU A 17 -1.62 -22.75 -15.88
C LEU A 17 -2.34 -23.12 -14.58
N LEU A 18 -1.59 -23.51 -13.54
CA LEU A 18 -2.17 -23.87 -12.25
C LEU A 18 -2.85 -22.67 -11.56
N VAL A 19 -2.32 -21.46 -11.74
CA VAL A 19 -2.98 -20.23 -11.27
C VAL A 19 -4.26 -19.94 -12.07
N LEU A 20 -4.20 -20.02 -13.40
CA LEU A 20 -5.36 -19.84 -14.28
C LEU A 20 -6.47 -20.87 -14.06
N SER A 21 -6.14 -22.05 -13.52
CA SER A 21 -7.12 -23.08 -13.13
C SER A 21 -8.18 -22.58 -12.15
N TYR A 22 -7.89 -21.50 -11.40
CA TYR A 22 -8.87 -20.84 -10.54
C TYR A 22 -10.11 -20.33 -11.29
N VAL A 23 -9.96 -19.92 -12.57
CA VAL A 23 -11.08 -19.45 -13.40
C VAL A 23 -12.11 -20.58 -13.63
N LEU A 24 -11.68 -21.84 -13.58
CA LEU A 24 -12.53 -23.02 -13.76
C LEU A 24 -13.18 -23.50 -12.44
N GLY A 25 -12.91 -22.83 -11.31
CA GLY A 25 -13.44 -23.18 -10.00
C GLY A 25 -12.35 -23.42 -8.95
N ASP A 26 -12.78 -23.86 -7.77
CA ASP A 26 -11.93 -23.98 -6.58
C ASP A 26 -11.14 -25.31 -6.59
N ASN A 27 -10.04 -25.34 -7.37
CA ASN A 27 -9.23 -26.54 -7.62
C ASN A 27 -8.07 -26.71 -6.61
N PRO A 28 -7.68 -27.94 -6.23
CA PRO A 28 -6.56 -28.20 -5.31
C PRO A 28 -5.21 -27.72 -5.87
N PHE A 29 -5.08 -27.70 -7.19
CA PHE A 29 -3.91 -27.21 -7.91
C PHE A 29 -3.63 -25.73 -7.68
N PHE A 30 -4.67 -24.89 -7.69
CA PHE A 30 -4.54 -23.47 -7.37
C PHE A 30 -4.09 -23.29 -5.92
N LYS A 31 -4.70 -24.01 -4.97
CA LYS A 31 -4.38 -23.92 -3.53
C LYS A 31 -2.92 -24.30 -3.26
N LEU A 32 -2.40 -25.34 -3.92
CA LEU A 32 -0.99 -25.74 -3.82
C LEU A 32 -0.07 -24.58 -4.21
N VAL A 33 -0.34 -23.95 -5.36
CA VAL A 33 0.46 -22.83 -5.85
C VAL A 33 0.36 -21.62 -4.93
N SER A 34 -0.83 -21.32 -4.39
CA SER A 34 -0.99 -20.26 -3.39
C SER A 34 -0.16 -20.54 -2.13
N TYR A 35 -0.19 -21.75 -1.59
CA TYR A 35 0.63 -22.11 -0.43
C TYR A 35 2.13 -22.04 -0.72
N LEU A 36 2.55 -22.45 -1.92
CA LEU A 36 3.94 -22.33 -2.36
C LEU A 36 4.37 -20.87 -2.43
N PHE A 37 3.57 -19.98 -3.03
CA PHE A 37 3.88 -18.55 -3.08
C PHE A 37 3.93 -17.91 -1.70
N VAL A 38 2.97 -18.25 -0.81
CA VAL A 38 2.98 -17.77 0.58
C VAL A 38 4.22 -18.28 1.32
N GLY A 39 4.60 -19.54 1.11
CA GLY A 39 5.82 -20.12 1.68
C GLY A 39 7.09 -19.41 1.23
N ILE A 40 7.22 -19.13 -0.07
CA ILE A 40 8.36 -18.39 -0.63
C ILE A 40 8.39 -16.97 -0.07
N ALA A 41 7.25 -16.27 -0.03
CA ALA A 41 7.16 -14.92 0.53
C ALA A 41 7.57 -14.90 2.01
N SER A 42 7.06 -15.83 2.82
CA SER A 42 7.44 -15.97 4.23
C SER A 42 8.93 -16.31 4.39
N GLY A 43 9.47 -17.16 3.52
CA GLY A 43 10.89 -17.52 3.52
C GLY A 43 11.79 -16.31 3.20
N ALA A 44 11.43 -15.53 2.19
CA ALA A 44 12.15 -14.30 1.85
C ALA A 44 12.13 -13.30 3.03
N VAL A 45 10.98 -13.12 3.66
CA VAL A 45 10.86 -12.27 4.87
C VAL A 45 11.71 -12.81 6.02
N ALA A 46 11.77 -14.13 6.22
CA ALA A 46 12.62 -14.75 7.24
C ALA A 46 14.11 -14.49 6.99
N VAL A 47 14.57 -14.64 5.74
CA VAL A 47 15.96 -14.34 5.34
C VAL A 47 16.28 -12.86 5.59
N ILE A 48 15.39 -11.94 5.17
CA ILE A 48 15.54 -10.51 5.42
C ILE A 48 15.62 -10.22 6.93
N ALA A 49 14.75 -10.84 7.73
CA ALA A 49 14.76 -10.67 9.18
C ALA A 49 16.09 -11.14 9.78
N ILE A 50 16.61 -12.29 9.37
CA ILE A 50 17.88 -12.82 9.88
C ILE A 50 19.05 -11.92 9.50
N TYR A 51 19.20 -11.61 8.21
CA TYR A 51 20.41 -10.95 7.70
C TYR A 51 20.38 -9.42 7.79
N GLN A 52 19.20 -8.80 7.81
CA GLN A 52 19.08 -7.34 7.86
C GLN A 52 18.63 -6.81 9.23
N VAL A 53 18.07 -7.67 10.10
CA VAL A 53 17.58 -7.26 11.42
C VAL A 53 18.36 -7.97 12.53
N ILE A 54 18.24 -9.28 12.66
CA ILE A 54 18.79 -10.02 13.81
C ILE A 54 20.32 -9.92 13.81
N TRP A 55 20.99 -10.26 12.71
CA TRP A 55 22.44 -10.25 12.65
C TRP A 55 23.05 -8.84 12.84
N PRO A 56 22.68 -7.82 12.04
CA PRO A 56 23.31 -6.51 12.14
C PRO A 56 22.79 -5.62 13.26
N LYS A 57 21.53 -5.76 13.69
CA LYS A 57 20.94 -4.87 14.70
C LYS A 57 20.93 -5.45 16.10
N LEU A 58 21.05 -6.78 16.25
CA LEU A 58 21.06 -7.44 17.55
C LEU A 58 22.41 -8.07 17.87
N ILE A 59 22.91 -8.97 17.01
CA ILE A 59 24.10 -9.78 17.31
C ILE A 59 25.38 -8.93 17.23
N LEU A 60 25.64 -8.28 16.09
CA LEU A 60 26.86 -7.50 15.88
C LEU A 60 27.09 -6.40 16.95
N PRO A 61 26.09 -5.60 17.34
CA PRO A 61 26.27 -4.56 18.36
C PRO A 61 26.54 -5.09 19.77
N VAL A 62 26.02 -6.28 20.09
CA VAL A 62 26.27 -6.95 21.37
C VAL A 62 27.71 -7.44 21.43
N LEU A 63 28.24 -8.01 20.34
CA LEU A 63 29.64 -8.40 20.26
C LEU A 63 30.59 -7.20 20.29
N SER A 64 30.18 -6.05 19.75
CA SER A 64 30.99 -4.82 19.79
C SER A 64 30.88 -4.02 21.09
N GLY A 65 30.12 -4.51 22.09
CA GLY A 65 30.03 -3.89 23.41
C GLY A 65 29.14 -2.65 23.47
N ASN A 66 28.21 -2.46 22.53
CA ASN A 66 27.33 -1.31 22.52
C ASN A 66 26.14 -1.49 23.48
N TYR A 67 26.20 -0.79 24.61
CA TYR A 67 25.19 -0.84 25.67
C TYR A 67 23.77 -0.39 25.26
N LEU A 68 23.60 0.39 24.18
CA LEU A 68 22.27 0.79 23.70
C LEU A 68 21.45 -0.42 23.18
N THR A 69 22.12 -1.49 22.76
CA THR A 69 21.45 -2.69 22.22
C THR A 69 20.97 -3.67 23.29
N LEU A 70 21.31 -3.43 24.56
CA LEU A 70 20.75 -4.17 25.69
C LEU A 70 19.25 -3.98 25.83
N ILE A 71 18.71 -2.79 25.49
CA ILE A 71 17.28 -2.49 25.61
C ILE A 71 16.45 -3.35 24.63
N PRO A 72 16.72 -3.35 23.31
CA PRO A 72 16.06 -4.25 22.36
C PRO A 72 16.25 -5.73 22.70
N LEU A 73 17.43 -6.13 23.19
CA LEU A 73 17.71 -7.51 23.57
C LEU A 73 16.87 -7.94 24.76
N LEU A 74 16.80 -7.10 25.80
CA LEU A 74 15.96 -7.35 26.96
C LEU A 74 14.49 -7.45 26.55
N LEU A 75 13.98 -6.53 25.73
CA LEU A 75 12.60 -6.59 25.21
C LEU A 75 12.33 -7.85 24.38
N SER A 76 13.33 -8.33 23.62
CA SER A 76 13.23 -9.57 22.83
C SER A 76 13.15 -10.80 23.72
N VAL A 77 13.99 -10.88 24.77
CA VAL A 77 13.95 -11.97 25.76
C VAL A 77 12.62 -11.95 26.52
N LEU A 78 12.17 -10.76 26.92
CA LEU A 78 10.88 -10.56 27.61
C LEU A 78 9.71 -11.05 26.76
N LEU A 79 9.79 -10.87 25.44
CA LEU A 79 8.78 -11.36 24.50
C LEU A 79 8.76 -12.89 24.42
N ILE A 80 9.92 -13.55 24.48
CA ILE A 80 10.01 -15.02 24.53
C ILE A 80 9.33 -15.57 25.79
N CYS A 81 9.36 -14.84 26.92
CA CYS A 81 8.64 -15.24 28.13
C CYS A 81 7.12 -15.40 27.91
N LYS A 82 6.54 -14.78 26.87
CA LYS A 82 5.12 -14.96 26.50
C LYS A 82 4.80 -16.38 26.03
N LEU A 83 5.80 -17.15 25.59
CA LEU A 83 5.62 -18.56 25.22
C LEU A 83 5.31 -19.46 26.44
N PHE A 84 5.63 -18.99 27.65
CA PHE A 84 5.40 -19.72 28.89
C PHE A 84 4.28 -19.07 29.71
N PRO A 85 3.16 -19.78 29.99
CA PRO A 85 2.00 -19.18 30.65
C PRO A 85 2.29 -18.61 32.05
N LYS A 86 3.29 -19.14 32.77
CA LYS A 86 3.65 -18.71 34.13
C LYS A 86 4.38 -17.36 34.21
N VAL A 87 5.08 -16.96 33.15
CA VAL A 87 5.88 -15.71 33.10
C VAL A 87 5.41 -14.74 32.00
N SER A 88 4.24 -15.02 31.40
CA SER A 88 3.68 -14.21 30.31
C SER A 88 3.44 -12.75 30.68
N PHE A 89 3.27 -12.41 31.96
CA PHE A 89 3.06 -11.03 32.40
C PHE A 89 4.25 -10.12 32.07
N LEU A 90 5.48 -10.64 32.17
CA LEU A 90 6.68 -9.88 31.79
C LEU A 90 6.64 -9.51 30.30
N GLY A 91 6.20 -10.42 29.45
CA GLY A 91 6.09 -10.17 28.00
C GLY A 91 5.12 -9.05 27.61
N ASN A 92 4.22 -8.62 28.51
CA ASN A 92 3.28 -7.54 28.23
C ASN A 92 3.97 -6.19 27.99
N ILE A 93 5.12 -5.93 28.64
CA ILE A 93 5.88 -4.69 28.42
C ILE A 93 6.41 -4.64 26.98
N SER A 94 6.95 -5.76 26.49
CA SER A 94 7.43 -5.87 25.11
C SER A 94 6.29 -5.78 24.10
N MET A 95 5.15 -6.41 24.39
CA MET A 95 3.95 -6.28 23.56
C MET A 95 3.41 -4.84 23.52
N ALA A 96 3.39 -4.13 24.66
CA ALA A 96 2.95 -2.74 24.71
C ALA A 96 3.87 -1.84 23.87
N TYR A 97 5.18 -2.06 23.93
CA TYR A 97 6.14 -1.37 23.08
C TYR A 97 5.91 -1.68 21.59
N LEU A 98 5.76 -2.95 21.21
CA LEU A 98 5.53 -3.34 19.81
C LEU A 98 4.23 -2.76 19.25
N VAL A 99 3.14 -2.82 20.02
CA VAL A 99 1.85 -2.25 19.60
C VAL A 99 1.92 -0.73 19.53
N GLY A 100 2.53 -0.07 20.52
CA GLY A 100 2.70 1.38 20.53
C GLY A 100 3.57 1.88 19.38
N ALA A 101 4.71 1.23 19.14
CA ALA A 101 5.59 1.54 18.01
C ALA A 101 4.91 1.25 16.67
N GLY A 102 4.20 0.13 16.55
CA GLY A 102 3.42 -0.21 15.35
C GLY A 102 2.31 0.80 15.07
N ALA A 103 1.56 1.21 16.09
CA ALA A 103 0.55 2.26 15.97
C ALA A 103 1.17 3.61 15.59
N ALA A 104 2.30 4.00 16.19
CA ALA A 104 3.01 5.23 15.84
C ALA A 104 3.52 5.21 14.39
N VAL A 105 4.08 4.09 13.92
CA VAL A 105 4.51 3.93 12.53
C VAL A 105 3.32 3.93 11.56
N ALA A 106 2.21 3.30 11.91
CA ALA A 106 1.01 3.29 11.08
C ALA A 106 0.39 4.70 10.97
N VAL A 107 0.22 5.39 12.10
CA VAL A 107 -0.31 6.76 12.14
C VAL A 107 0.66 7.72 11.46
N GLY A 108 1.95 7.66 11.80
CA GLY A 108 2.98 8.50 11.20
C GLY A 108 3.13 8.26 9.70
N GLY A 109 3.10 7.00 9.28
CA GLY A 109 3.14 6.59 7.87
C GLY A 109 1.91 7.03 7.10
N ALA A 110 0.71 6.95 7.70
CA ALA A 110 -0.50 7.50 7.12
C ALA A 110 -0.41 9.03 7.00
N VAL A 111 -0.07 9.75 8.07
CA VAL A 111 0.01 11.22 8.05
C VAL A 111 1.06 11.72 7.07
N MET A 112 2.28 11.18 7.11
CA MET A 112 3.36 11.62 6.21
C MET A 112 3.13 11.12 4.78
N GLY A 113 2.74 9.86 4.62
CA GLY A 113 2.56 9.24 3.31
C GLY A 113 1.29 9.68 2.59
N THR A 114 0.25 10.10 3.31
CA THR A 114 -1.00 10.59 2.72
C THR A 114 -1.16 12.09 2.94
N LEU A 115 -1.44 12.55 4.16
CA LEU A 115 -1.87 13.95 4.38
C LEU A 115 -0.81 14.96 3.97
N VAL A 116 0.44 14.78 4.40
CA VAL A 116 1.54 15.70 4.07
C VAL A 116 1.92 15.62 2.59
N ALA A 117 2.00 14.41 2.03
CA ALA A 117 2.29 14.23 0.61
C ALA A 117 1.18 14.80 -0.29
N GLN A 118 -0.09 14.66 0.11
CA GLN A 118 -1.23 15.21 -0.63
C GLN A 118 -1.26 16.73 -0.53
N THR A 119 -1.03 17.31 0.66
CA THR A 119 -1.04 18.77 0.83
C THR A 119 0.13 19.42 0.08
N SER A 120 1.31 18.80 0.06
CA SER A 120 2.45 19.31 -0.71
C SER A 120 2.23 19.18 -2.21
N ALA A 121 1.64 18.08 -2.69
CA ALA A 121 1.26 17.91 -4.09
C ALA A 121 0.22 18.94 -4.55
N MET A 122 -0.72 19.30 -3.68
CA MET A 122 -1.69 20.38 -3.95
C MET A 122 -1.04 21.77 -3.98
N ALA A 123 0.02 21.98 -3.20
CA ALA A 123 0.74 23.25 -3.14
C ALA A 123 1.77 23.41 -4.27
N ALA A 124 2.28 22.31 -4.85
CA ALA A 124 3.34 22.33 -5.85
C ALA A 124 3.04 23.21 -7.09
N PRO A 125 1.82 23.23 -7.67
CA PRO A 125 1.50 24.11 -8.80
C PRO A 125 1.51 25.60 -8.48
N PHE A 126 1.52 25.98 -7.18
CA PHE A 126 1.55 27.36 -6.71
C PHE A 126 2.96 27.85 -6.37
N ASP A 127 3.98 27.00 -6.51
CA ASP A 127 5.36 27.42 -6.30
C ASP A 127 5.85 28.28 -7.47
N LEU A 128 5.90 29.60 -7.23
CA LEU A 128 6.29 30.63 -8.19
C LEU A 128 7.69 30.43 -8.76
N SER A 129 8.57 29.72 -8.03
CA SER A 129 9.93 29.41 -8.49
C SER A 129 9.95 28.31 -9.56
N SER A 130 9.04 27.34 -9.48
CA SER A 130 8.88 26.28 -10.47
C SER A 130 8.16 26.76 -11.74
N ALA A 131 7.31 27.78 -11.61
CA ALA A 131 6.62 28.45 -12.72
C ALA A 131 7.55 29.28 -13.60
N ALA A 132 8.62 29.83 -13.04
CA ALA A 132 9.64 30.54 -13.79
C ALA A 132 10.50 29.60 -14.66
N ALA A 133 10.66 28.33 -14.26
CA ALA A 133 11.50 27.35 -14.96
C ALA A 133 10.81 26.65 -16.15
N SER A 134 9.47 26.62 -16.19
CA SER A 134 8.70 25.90 -17.22
C SER A 134 8.35 26.71 -18.47
N GLY A 135 8.65 28.01 -18.48
CA GLY A 135 8.42 28.91 -19.62
C GLY A 135 6.95 29.33 -19.84
N ASN A 136 5.97 28.76 -19.13
CA ASN A 136 4.56 29.14 -19.19
C ASN A 136 3.92 29.22 -17.78
N PRO A 137 4.10 30.34 -17.06
CA PRO A 137 3.56 30.50 -15.70
C PRO A 137 2.03 30.50 -15.68
N LEU A 138 1.38 30.92 -16.77
CA LEU A 138 -0.09 31.03 -16.84
C LEU A 138 -0.77 29.65 -16.87
N SER A 139 -0.18 28.65 -17.53
CA SER A 139 -0.74 27.30 -17.59
C SER A 139 -0.59 26.56 -16.26
N GLN A 140 0.53 26.76 -15.54
CA GLN A 140 0.72 26.16 -14.22
C GLN A 140 -0.25 26.72 -13.18
N ILE A 141 -0.47 28.05 -13.18
CA ILE A 141 -1.44 28.67 -12.28
C ILE A 141 -2.86 28.18 -12.61
N ALA A 142 -3.21 28.05 -13.89
CA ALA A 142 -4.50 27.51 -14.30
C ALA A 142 -4.70 26.06 -13.84
N GLU A 143 -3.66 25.21 -13.96
CA GLU A 143 -3.67 23.83 -13.46
C GLU A 143 -3.81 23.79 -11.93
N GLY A 144 -3.07 24.63 -11.21
CA GLY A 144 -3.18 24.76 -9.75
C GLY A 144 -4.57 25.18 -9.31
N VAL A 145 -5.16 26.18 -9.96
CA VAL A 145 -6.55 26.60 -9.69
C VAL A 145 -7.54 25.48 -9.99
N PHE A 146 -7.36 24.74 -11.09
CA PHE A 146 -8.22 23.60 -11.41
C PHE A 146 -8.15 22.50 -10.34
N ILE A 147 -6.95 22.14 -9.89
CA ILE A 147 -6.73 21.16 -8.81
C ILE A 147 -7.35 21.66 -7.50
N LEU A 148 -7.16 22.93 -7.15
CA LEU A 148 -7.69 23.53 -5.93
C LEU A 148 -9.22 23.58 -5.94
N VAL A 149 -9.83 23.97 -7.06
CA VAL A 149 -11.30 24.00 -7.21
C VAL A 149 -11.88 22.58 -7.17
N GLY A 150 -11.26 21.64 -7.90
CA GLY A 150 -11.69 20.24 -7.90
C GLY A 150 -11.64 19.64 -6.50
N THR A 151 -10.57 19.90 -5.75
CA THR A 151 -10.38 19.37 -4.39
C THR A 151 -11.29 20.02 -3.35
N LEU A 152 -11.54 21.32 -3.44
CA LEU A 152 -12.56 21.97 -2.62
C LEU A 152 -13.95 21.42 -2.94
N ALA A 153 -14.29 21.24 -4.22
CA ALA A 153 -15.59 20.70 -4.63
C ALA A 153 -15.81 19.27 -4.10
N THR A 154 -14.79 18.40 -4.16
CA THR A 154 -14.88 17.05 -3.59
C THR A 154 -14.95 17.06 -2.06
N LEU A 155 -14.23 17.96 -1.38
CA LEU A 155 -14.38 18.15 0.06
C LEU A 155 -15.80 18.61 0.44
N PHE A 156 -16.39 19.54 -0.31
CA PHE A 156 -17.78 19.97 -0.09
C PHE A 156 -18.80 18.85 -0.34
N TYR A 157 -18.53 17.93 -1.29
CA TYR A 157 -19.36 16.74 -1.48
C TYR A 157 -19.34 15.82 -0.24
N PHE A 158 -18.14 15.57 0.32
CA PHE A 158 -17.96 14.73 1.50
C PHE A 158 -18.19 15.45 2.83
N GLN A 159 -18.41 16.76 2.82
CA GLN A 159 -18.73 17.54 4.00
C GLN A 159 -20.07 17.05 4.57
N PHE A 160 -19.99 16.18 5.57
CA PHE A 160 -21.12 15.74 6.41
C PHE A 160 -21.58 16.87 7.37
N SER A 161 -21.73 18.10 6.88
CA SER A 161 -22.44 19.18 7.60
C SER A 161 -23.96 19.02 7.50
N ALA A 162 -24.45 17.79 7.60
CA ALA A 162 -25.82 17.58 8.03
C ALA A 162 -25.82 17.75 9.55
N ARG A 163 -26.03 18.98 10.03
CA ARG A 163 -26.51 19.16 11.41
C ARG A 163 -27.83 18.39 11.51
N VAL A 164 -27.80 17.21 12.10
CA VAL A 164 -29.01 16.51 12.51
C VAL A 164 -29.52 17.26 13.75
N GLN A 165 -30.27 18.35 13.52
CA GLN A 165 -31.16 18.87 14.55
C GLN A 165 -32.39 17.97 14.55
N ALA A 166 -32.63 17.31 15.69
CA ALA A 166 -33.84 16.55 15.92
C ALA A 166 -35.04 17.47 15.63
N ASN A 167 -35.86 17.05 14.66
CA ASN A 167 -37.16 17.64 14.29
C ASN A 167 -37.21 18.81 13.28
N GLN A 168 -36.18 19.06 12.46
CA GLN A 168 -36.33 19.95 11.28
C GLN A 168 -35.68 19.38 10.01
N THR A 169 -36.33 19.63 8.87
CA THR A 169 -35.87 19.24 7.53
C THR A 169 -34.47 19.76 7.26
N ILE A 170 -33.62 18.87 6.73
CA ILE A 170 -32.21 19.08 6.40
C ILE A 170 -32.05 20.33 5.52
N GLN A 171 -31.75 21.49 6.12
CA GLN A 171 -31.38 22.69 5.36
C GLN A 171 -29.88 22.62 5.05
N ARG A 172 -29.54 22.05 3.89
CA ARG A 172 -28.26 22.35 3.24
C ARG A 172 -28.38 23.71 2.57
N SER A 173 -27.41 24.60 2.78
CA SER A 173 -27.31 25.84 2.01
C SER A 173 -27.22 25.51 0.52
N GLN A 174 -28.02 26.16 -0.33
CA GLN A 174 -28.10 25.88 -1.77
C GLN A 174 -26.73 25.92 -2.46
N PHE A 175 -25.83 26.78 -1.99
CA PHE A 175 -24.45 26.86 -2.49
C PHE A 175 -23.64 25.58 -2.24
N VAL A 176 -23.83 24.93 -1.09
CA VAL A 176 -23.14 23.68 -0.72
C VAL A 176 -23.67 22.51 -1.56
N GLU A 177 -24.96 22.51 -1.91
CA GLU A 177 -25.54 21.44 -2.74
C GLU A 177 -25.05 21.51 -4.20
N VAL A 178 -24.96 22.70 -4.78
CA VAL A 178 -24.47 22.89 -6.16
C VAL A 178 -22.98 22.53 -6.26
N VAL A 179 -22.15 23.05 -5.35
CA VAL A 179 -20.71 22.74 -5.32
C VAL A 179 -20.47 21.25 -5.03
N GLY A 180 -21.30 20.63 -4.18
CA GLY A 180 -21.26 19.19 -3.94
C GLY A 180 -21.57 18.34 -5.18
N LYS A 181 -22.54 18.73 -6.02
CA LYS A 181 -22.82 18.03 -7.29
C LYS A 181 -21.63 18.07 -8.26
N ILE A 182 -20.91 19.19 -8.30
CA ILE A 182 -19.66 19.31 -9.07
C ILE A 182 -18.62 18.33 -8.51
N GLY A 183 -18.44 18.29 -7.19
CA GLY A 183 -17.56 17.33 -6.52
C GLY A 183 -17.90 15.87 -6.82
N GLN A 184 -19.19 15.53 -6.86
CA GLN A 184 -19.65 14.19 -7.25
C GLN A 184 -19.19 13.80 -8.66
N GLY A 185 -19.22 14.74 -9.61
CA GLY A 185 -18.70 14.55 -10.96
C GLY A 185 -17.20 14.23 -10.97
N PHE A 186 -16.41 15.01 -10.23
CA PHE A 186 -14.96 14.75 -10.07
C PHE A 186 -14.66 13.38 -9.47
N ILE A 187 -15.43 12.96 -8.47
CA ILE A 187 -15.29 11.64 -7.83
C ILE A 187 -15.63 10.52 -8.83
N ALA A 188 -16.73 10.66 -9.56
CA ALA A 188 -17.15 9.67 -10.56
C ALA A 188 -16.11 9.51 -11.67
N ILE A 189 -15.55 10.62 -12.16
CA ILE A 189 -14.50 10.60 -13.19
C ILE A 189 -13.22 9.95 -12.64
N THR A 190 -12.79 10.33 -11.43
CA THR A 190 -11.57 9.79 -10.82
C THR A 190 -11.70 8.29 -10.56
N PHE A 191 -12.80 7.84 -9.96
CA PHE A 191 -13.03 6.40 -9.77
C PHE A 191 -13.16 5.65 -11.09
N GLY A 192 -13.82 6.24 -12.09
CA GLY A 192 -13.89 5.68 -13.44
C GLY A 192 -12.52 5.48 -14.06
N ALA A 193 -11.64 6.48 -13.97
CA ALA A 193 -10.27 6.42 -14.46
C ALA A 193 -9.43 5.38 -13.71
N LEU A 194 -9.51 5.34 -12.37
CA LEU A 194 -8.81 4.34 -11.54
C LEU A 194 -9.27 2.91 -11.87
N LEU A 195 -10.58 2.70 -12.00
CA LEU A 195 -11.16 1.41 -12.34
C LEU A 195 -10.75 0.98 -13.75
N ALA A 196 -10.81 1.89 -14.73
CA ALA A 196 -10.32 1.64 -16.09
C ALA A 196 -8.82 1.29 -16.10
N GLY A 197 -8.00 1.98 -15.29
CA GLY A 197 -6.59 1.70 -15.14
C GLY A 197 -6.32 0.31 -14.54
N VAL A 198 -7.05 -0.07 -13.49
CA VAL A 198 -6.94 -1.39 -12.86
C VAL A 198 -7.37 -2.49 -13.82
N PHE A 199 -8.52 -2.34 -14.49
CA PHE A 199 -8.98 -3.32 -15.49
C PHE A 199 -8.03 -3.39 -16.69
N GLY A 200 -7.54 -2.25 -17.18
CA GLY A 200 -6.57 -2.20 -18.27
C GLY A 200 -5.27 -2.91 -17.90
N SER A 201 -4.75 -2.67 -16.70
CA SER A 201 -3.56 -3.36 -16.18
C SER A 201 -3.79 -4.86 -16.01
N ALA A 202 -4.96 -5.27 -15.49
CA ALA A 202 -5.30 -6.68 -15.33
C ALA A 202 -5.43 -7.40 -16.68
N ILE A 203 -6.08 -6.79 -17.67
CA ILE A 203 -6.20 -7.34 -19.02
C ILE A 203 -4.83 -7.39 -19.70
N ALA A 204 -4.00 -6.35 -19.58
CA ALA A 204 -2.65 -6.34 -20.13
C ALA A 204 -1.79 -7.47 -19.52
N ALA A 205 -1.84 -7.64 -18.20
CA ALA A 205 -1.16 -8.73 -17.51
C ALA A 205 -1.68 -10.11 -17.97
N LEU A 206 -2.99 -10.27 -18.18
CA LEU A 206 -3.57 -11.50 -18.70
C LEU A 206 -3.09 -11.79 -20.13
N ILE A 207 -3.08 -10.78 -21.01
CA ILE A 207 -2.57 -10.89 -22.38
C ILE A 207 -1.10 -11.30 -22.37
N GLU A 208 -0.28 -10.69 -21.52
CA GLU A 208 1.14 -11.04 -21.38
C GLU A 208 1.31 -12.50 -20.95
N ARG A 209 0.53 -12.97 -19.98
CA ARG A 209 0.56 -14.38 -19.54
C ARG A 209 0.08 -15.33 -20.63
N LEU A 210 -0.96 -14.99 -21.40
CA LEU A 210 -1.43 -15.80 -22.53
C LEU A 210 -0.39 -15.82 -23.67
N ALA A 211 0.22 -14.69 -24.00
CA ALA A 211 1.27 -14.60 -25.01
C ALA A 211 2.50 -15.43 -24.61
N PHE A 212 2.87 -15.41 -23.33
CA PHE A 212 3.90 -16.27 -22.76
C PHE A 212 3.54 -17.76 -22.93
N LEU A 213 2.32 -18.18 -22.58
CA LEU A 213 1.87 -19.57 -22.78
C LEU A 213 1.89 -19.99 -24.25
N LEU A 214 1.45 -19.13 -25.17
CA LEU A 214 1.45 -19.41 -26.62
C LEU A 214 2.86 -19.52 -27.18
N THR A 215 3.78 -18.67 -26.71
CA THR A 215 5.19 -18.73 -27.11
C THR A 215 5.83 -20.00 -26.57
N ALA A 216 5.57 -20.34 -25.30
CA ALA A 216 6.07 -21.56 -24.69
C ALA A 216 5.51 -22.85 -25.34
N PHE A 217 4.28 -22.81 -25.89
CA PHE A 217 3.66 -23.94 -26.58
C PHE A 217 4.07 -24.07 -28.06
N ARG A 218 4.48 -22.97 -28.71
CA ARG A 218 4.98 -22.97 -30.09
C ARG A 218 6.45 -23.38 -30.22
N PHE A 219 7.09 -23.76 -29.11
CA PHE A 219 8.45 -24.28 -29.02
C PHE A 219 8.46 -25.78 -28.72
#